data_AF-A0A511DZV0-F1
#
_entry.id   AF-A0A511DZV0-F1
#
_cell.length_a   1.000
_cell.length_b   1.000
_cell.length_c   1.000
_cell.angle_alpha   90.00
_cell.angle_beta   90.00
_cell.angle_gamma   90.00
#
_symmetry.space_group_name_H-M   'P 1'
#
loop_
_entity.id
_entity.type
_entity.pdbx_description
1 polymer ?
#
loop_
_entity_poly.entity_id
_entity_poly.type
_entity_poly.pdbx_seq_one_letter_code
_entity_poly.pdbx_strand_id
1 'polypeptide(L)'
;MTKKQEWFSLAQASLKLERGSTYVSVWLRRHPNELPSEMLMETGKVKLISEDGIEWIKNHIKKEGVLVSSEVANGDQHLEVTILGVTLLTIHFTGRVRGKLVV
;
A
#
# COMPACT_ATOMS: atom_id res chain seq x y z
N MET A 1 -2.31 38.26 -3.86
CA MET A 1 -0.85 37.98 -3.78
C MET A 1 -0.62 36.61 -4.39
N THR A 2 -0.09 36.53 -5.59
CA THR A 2 0.29 35.27 -6.24
C THR A 2 1.51 34.70 -5.51
N LYS A 3 1.32 33.63 -4.73
CA LYS A 3 2.46 32.87 -4.19
C LYS A 3 3.32 32.45 -5.39
N LYS A 4 4.60 32.80 -5.40
CA LYS A 4 5.55 32.24 -6.37
C LYS A 4 5.51 30.73 -6.20
N GLN A 5 5.18 30.00 -7.26
CA GLN A 5 5.30 28.54 -7.25
C GLN A 5 6.78 28.19 -7.19
N GLU A 6 7.22 27.75 -6.01
CA GLU A 6 8.54 27.18 -5.82
C GLU A 6 8.50 25.68 -6.15
N TRP A 7 9.51 25.23 -6.89
CA TRP A 7 9.66 23.86 -7.32
C TRP A 7 10.73 23.17 -6.48
N PHE A 8 10.36 22.04 -5.89
CA PHE A 8 11.23 21.24 -5.02
C PHE A 8 11.58 19.91 -5.67
N SER A 9 12.77 19.40 -5.40
CA SER A 9 13.09 18.00 -5.73
C SER A 9 12.24 17.04 -4.89
N LEU A 10 12.01 15.82 -5.38
CA LEU A 10 11.24 14.81 -4.64
C LEU A 10 11.86 14.48 -3.26
N ALA A 11 13.18 14.56 -3.15
CA ALA A 11 13.88 14.35 -1.88
C ALA A 11 13.61 15.49 -0.89
N GLN A 12 13.68 16.75 -1.35
CA GLN A 12 13.34 17.92 -0.52
C GLN A 12 11.86 17.90 -0.09
N ALA A 13 10.97 17.52 -1.01
CA ALA A 13 9.55 17.34 -0.71
C ALA A 13 9.33 16.26 0.36
N SER A 14 10.06 15.15 0.28
CA SER A 14 9.98 14.09 1.29
C SER A 14 10.43 14.56 2.67
N LEU A 15 11.50 15.38 2.74
CA LEU A 15 11.96 15.99 3.98
C LEU A 15 10.95 16.99 4.55
N LYS A 16 10.29 17.79 3.70
CA LYS A 16 9.19 18.69 4.11
C LYS A 16 7.98 17.94 4.68
N LEU A 17 7.77 16.70 4.26
CA LEU A 17 6.73 15.82 4.81
C LEU A 17 7.18 15.09 6.09
N GLU A 18 8.38 15.36 6.60
CA GLU A 18 8.99 14.64 7.74
C GLU A 18 9.06 13.12 7.50
N ARG A 19 9.22 12.71 6.24
CA ARG A 19 9.35 11.31 5.82
C ARG A 19 10.76 11.03 5.29
N GLY A 20 11.07 9.75 5.08
CA GLY A 20 12.32 9.33 4.45
C GLY A 20 12.48 9.93 3.05
N SER A 21 13.72 10.21 2.62
CA SER A 21 14.03 10.95 1.38
C SER A 21 13.46 10.36 0.07
N THR A 22 13.04 9.09 0.09
CA THR A 22 12.45 8.38 -1.04
C THR A 22 10.92 8.31 -1.00
N TYR A 23 10.29 8.92 0.02
CA TYR A 23 8.86 8.76 0.25
C TYR A 23 8.01 9.24 -0.92
N VAL A 24 8.21 10.48 -1.37
CA VAL A 24 7.41 11.08 -2.45
C VAL A 24 7.59 10.33 -3.77
N SER A 25 8.81 9.88 -4.09
CA SER A 25 9.05 9.10 -5.32
C SER A 25 8.37 7.74 -5.29
N VAL A 26 8.37 7.07 -4.14
CA VAL A 26 7.64 5.81 -3.95
C VAL A 26 6.12 6.03 -3.98
N TRP A 27 5.64 7.12 -3.37
CA TRP A 27 4.22 7.48 -3.37
C TRP A 27 3.72 7.69 -4.80
N LEU A 28 4.41 8.50 -5.61
CA LEU A 28 4.07 8.72 -7.02
C LEU A 28 4.04 7.43 -7.86
N ARG A 29 4.92 6.47 -7.55
CA ARG A 29 4.93 5.16 -8.21
C ARG A 29 3.73 4.29 -7.82
N ARG A 30 3.28 4.37 -6.57
CA ARG A 30 2.14 3.60 -6.05
C ARG A 30 0.78 4.19 -6.45
N HIS A 31 0.76 5.49 -6.72
CA HIS A 31 -0.43 6.27 -7.03
C HIS A 31 -0.30 6.93 -8.41
N PRO A 32 -0.18 6.14 -9.49
CA PRO A 32 -0.03 6.69 -10.83
C PRO A 32 -1.29 7.49 -11.19
N ASN A 33 -1.09 8.74 -11.61
CA ASN A 33 -2.15 9.68 -12.03
C ASN A 33 -3.05 10.23 -10.92
N GLU A 34 -2.75 10.01 -9.64
CA GLU A 34 -3.52 10.64 -8.55
C GLU A 34 -3.11 12.10 -8.32
N LEU A 35 -1.81 12.40 -8.44
CA LEU A 35 -1.33 13.78 -8.33
C LEU A 35 -1.64 14.55 -9.62
N PRO A 36 -2.29 15.73 -9.54
CA PRO A 36 -2.51 16.59 -10.70
C PRO A 36 -1.20 16.93 -11.42
N SER A 37 -1.18 16.80 -12.75
CA SER A 37 0.02 17.05 -13.56
C SER A 37 0.52 18.50 -13.43
N GLU A 38 -0.35 19.44 -13.08
CA GLU A 38 0.02 20.85 -12.84
C GLU A 38 0.93 21.03 -11.61
N MET A 39 0.92 20.07 -10.67
CA MET A 39 1.72 20.10 -9.44
C MET A 39 3.04 19.32 -9.58
N LEU A 40 3.24 18.64 -10.72
CA LEU A 40 4.40 17.81 -10.98
C LEU A 40 5.06 18.22 -12.30
N MET A 41 6.30 18.69 -12.22
CA MET A 41 7.09 19.02 -13.40
C MET A 41 8.09 17.91 -13.69
N GLU A 42 8.03 17.34 -14.88
CA GLU A 42 8.96 16.33 -15.36
C GLU A 42 9.88 16.92 -16.43
N THR A 43 11.15 17.10 -16.11
CA THR A 43 12.20 17.52 -17.05
C THR A 43 13.12 16.34 -17.31
N GLY A 44 12.73 15.51 -18.28
CA GLY A 44 13.47 14.31 -18.68
C GLY A 44 13.51 13.26 -17.55
N LYS A 45 14.69 13.10 -16.93
CA LYS A 45 14.88 12.17 -15.79
C LYS A 45 14.57 12.80 -14.43
N VAL A 46 14.48 14.13 -14.36
CA VAL A 46 14.30 14.86 -13.11
C VAL A 46 12.83 15.18 -12.93
N LYS A 47 12.31 14.86 -11.75
CA LYS A 47 10.94 15.22 -11.33
C LYS A 47 11.01 16.26 -10.22
N LEU A 48 10.23 17.32 -10.37
CA LEU A 48 10.06 18.39 -9.39
C LEU A 48 8.59 18.48 -9.00
N ILE A 49 8.32 18.89 -7.77
CA ILE A 49 6.98 19.03 -7.23
C ILE A 49 6.80 20.44 -6.66
N SER A 50 5.64 21.04 -6.88
CA SER A 50 5.30 22.34 -6.31
C SER A 50 4.98 22.22 -4.81
N GLU A 51 5.03 23.33 -4.07
CA GLU A 51 4.56 23.38 -2.67
C GLU A 51 3.13 22.84 -2.54
N ASP A 52 2.24 23.23 -3.45
CA ASP A 52 0.84 22.77 -3.47
C ASP A 52 0.75 21.25 -3.66
N GLY A 53 1.63 20.66 -4.47
CA GLY A 53 1.72 19.21 -4.63
C GLY A 53 2.16 18.49 -3.36
N ILE A 54 3.06 19.10 -2.58
CA ILE A 54 3.49 18.56 -1.28
C ILE A 54 2.31 18.59 -0.29
N GLU A 55 1.58 19.69 -0.21
CA GLU A 55 0.37 19.80 0.62
C GLU A 55 -0.72 18.82 0.18
N TRP A 56 -0.90 18.66 -1.14
CA TRP A 56 -1.85 17.69 -1.69
C TRP A 56 -1.51 16.28 -1.23
N ILE A 57 -0.24 15.85 -1.37
CA ILE A 57 0.21 14.55 -0.89
C ILE A 57 -0.04 14.45 0.61
N LYS A 58 0.34 15.45 1.41
CA LYS A 58 0.10 15.46 2.87
C LYS A 58 -1.36 15.17 3.23
N ASN A 59 -2.31 15.76 2.50
CA ASN A 59 -3.75 15.57 2.72
C ASN A 59 -4.29 14.23 2.19
N HIS A 60 -3.62 13.63 1.20
CA HIS A 60 -4.01 12.35 0.60
C HIS A 60 -3.24 11.15 1.18
N ILE A 61 -2.30 11.39 2.09
CA ILE A 61 -1.73 10.33 2.93
C ILE A 61 -2.86 9.77 3.81
N LYS A 62 -3.11 8.46 3.70
CA LYS A 62 -4.02 7.76 4.61
C LYS A 62 -3.61 8.04 6.05
N LYS A 63 -4.60 8.37 6.89
CA LYS A 63 -4.38 8.57 8.34
C LYS A 63 -3.70 7.33 8.93
N GLU A 64 -2.73 7.53 9.80
CA GLU A 64 -2.08 6.43 10.52
C GLU A 64 -3.14 5.60 11.26
N GLY A 65 -3.17 4.29 10.98
CA GLY A 65 -4.17 3.35 11.50
C GLY A 65 -5.20 2.86 10.46
N VAL A 66 -5.29 3.47 9.27
CA VAL A 66 -6.13 2.94 8.19
C VAL A 66 -5.34 1.89 7.41
N LEU A 67 -5.70 0.61 7.60
CA LEU A 67 -5.14 -0.49 6.84
C LEU A 67 -5.31 -0.21 5.34
N VAL A 68 -4.21 -0.28 4.60
CA VAL A 68 -4.27 -0.34 3.14
C VAL A 68 -4.82 -1.72 2.82
N SER A 69 -5.96 -1.79 2.12
CA SER A 69 -6.38 -3.02 1.47
C SER A 69 -5.28 -3.44 0.50
N SER A 70 -4.41 -4.35 0.94
CA SER A 70 -3.44 -4.98 0.04
C SER A 70 -4.16 -6.12 -0.67
N GLU A 71 -3.97 -6.28 -1.97
CA GLU A 71 -4.45 -7.47 -2.68
C GLU A 71 -3.89 -8.76 -2.05
N VAL A 72 -2.72 -8.68 -1.41
CA VAL A 72 -2.10 -9.79 -0.66
C VAL A 72 -2.92 -10.18 0.58
N ALA A 73 -3.59 -9.22 1.23
CA ALA A 73 -4.44 -9.48 2.39
C ALA A 73 -5.73 -10.24 2.04
N ASN A 74 -6.12 -10.25 0.75
CA ASN A 74 -7.27 -11.03 0.28
C ASN A 74 -6.89 -12.47 -0.11
N GLY A 75 -5.59 -12.81 -0.15
CA GLY A 75 -5.10 -14.15 -0.47
C GLY A 75 -5.34 -15.19 0.65
N ASP A 76 -5.69 -14.74 1.86
CA ASP A 76 -5.83 -15.61 3.03
C ASP A 76 -7.26 -16.16 3.22
N GLN A 77 -8.25 -15.69 2.45
CA GLN A 77 -9.61 -16.25 2.51
C GLN A 77 -9.70 -17.67 1.92
N HIS A 78 -8.81 -18.01 0.98
CA HIS A 78 -8.82 -19.34 0.35
C HIS A 78 -7.94 -20.36 1.08
N LEU A 79 -7.02 -19.92 1.94
CA LEU A 79 -6.16 -20.84 2.69
C LEU A 79 -6.96 -21.60 3.76
N GLU A 80 -7.85 -20.90 4.50
CA GLU A 80 -8.71 -21.54 5.51
C GLU A 80 -9.71 -22.53 4.90
N VAL A 81 -10.32 -22.19 3.77
CA VAL A 81 -11.30 -23.07 3.09
C VAL A 81 -10.63 -24.32 2.54
N THR A 82 -9.41 -24.20 1.99
CA THR A 82 -8.67 -25.35 1.45
C THR A 82 -8.27 -26.31 2.57
N ILE A 83 -7.80 -25.79 3.71
CA ILE A 83 -7.41 -26.62 4.86
C ILE A 83 -8.64 -27.31 5.48
N LEU A 84 -9.75 -26.58 5.69
CA LEU A 84 -10.99 -27.15 6.24
C LEU A 84 -11.60 -28.20 5.30
N GLY A 85 -11.60 -27.95 3.99
CA GLY A 85 -12.10 -28.88 2.98
C GLY A 85 -11.31 -30.19 2.93
N VAL A 86 -9.97 -30.12 2.97
CA VAL A 86 -9.10 -31.31 2.98
C VAL A 86 -9.27 -32.12 4.27
N THR A 87 -9.43 -31.46 5.41
CA THR A 87 -9.60 -32.12 6.71
C THR A 87 -10.95 -32.84 6.79
N LEU A 88 -12.04 -32.19 6.37
CA LEU A 88 -13.38 -32.80 6.29
C LEU A 88 -13.42 -33.96 5.29
N LEU A 89 -12.81 -33.81 4.11
CA LEU A 89 -12.75 -34.87 3.10
C LEU A 89 -11.94 -36.07 3.62
N THR A 90 -10.83 -35.84 4.32
CA THR A 90 -10.02 -36.91 4.92
C THR A 90 -10.81 -37.68 5.98
N ILE A 91 -11.50 -37.00 6.89
CA ILE A 91 -12.32 -37.64 7.93
C ILE A 91 -13.49 -38.43 7.30
N HIS A 92 -14.16 -37.85 6.31
CA HIS A 92 -15.37 -38.43 5.73
C HIS A 92 -15.09 -39.58 4.73
N PHE A 93 -13.97 -39.55 3.99
CA PHE A 93 -13.62 -40.59 3.01
C PHE A 93 -12.62 -41.65 3.53
N THR A 94 -11.76 -41.34 4.51
CA THR A 94 -10.71 -42.31 4.95
C THR A 94 -11.00 -43.02 6.27
N GLY A 95 -12.11 -42.73 6.95
CA GLY A 95 -12.67 -43.58 8.02
C GLY A 95 -11.68 -43.96 9.14
N ARG A 96 -10.67 -43.15 9.44
CA ARG A 96 -9.63 -43.50 10.42
C ARG A 96 -9.95 -42.94 11.80
N VAL A 97 -11.12 -43.30 12.36
CA VAL A 97 -11.33 -43.25 13.80
C VAL A 97 -10.60 -44.45 14.41
N ARG A 98 -9.30 -44.32 14.68
CA ARG A 98 -8.64 -45.25 15.60
C ARG A 98 -9.02 -44.83 17.02
N GLY A 99 -10.21 -45.28 17.46
CA GLY A 99 -10.55 -45.31 18.87
C GLY A 99 -9.48 -46.10 19.61
N LYS A 100 -8.83 -45.46 20.59
CA LYS A 100 -7.96 -46.15 21.53
C LYS A 100 -8.85 -46.62 22.69
N LEU A 101 -9.28 -47.89 22.63
CA LEU A 101 -9.86 -48.57 23.78
C LEU A 101 -8.69 -48.86 24.74
N VAL A 102 -8.59 -48.10 25.83
CA VAL A 102 -7.72 -48.45 26.96
C VAL A 102 -8.60 -49.24 27.92
N VAL A 103 -8.38 -50.57 27.95
CA VAL A 103 -8.77 -51.44 29.08
C VAL A 103 -7.66 -51.36 30.12
#